data_AF-A0A9P0K3X2-F1
#
_entry.id   AF-A0A9P0K3X2-F1
#
_cell.length_a   1.000
_cell.length_b   1.000
_cell.length_c   1.000
_cell.angle_alpha   90.00
_cell.angle_beta   90.00
_cell.angle_gamma   90.00
#
_symmetry.space_group_name_H-M   'P 1'
#
loop_
_entity.id
_entity.type
_entity.pdbx_description
1 polymer ?
#
loop_
_entity_poly.entity_id
_entity_poly.type
_entity_poly.pdbx_seq_one_letter_code
_entity_poly.pdbx_strand_id
1 'polypeptide(L)'
;MNDISVDVAGEMDPPLDIPVKSKFPSFMRIPTHIPDPKEWISTQRQNVRSWLVFIQTSNFKAPPSIPRLGKRIMRNIEYFQANYLFVFLGLVVYCLITSPLILIAIAATFYAGYRLNKRHMENKKIFLFKKELTLAHQYGLVVACSLPVYYLVGAHSAMFWVIGASIVVITLHAAFYNIDALVKSDDAYPLLEEV
;
A
#
# COMPACT_ATOMS: atom_id res chain seq x y z
N MET A 1 42.94 53.22 39.48
CA MET A 1 42.35 51.90 39.78
C MET A 1 41.38 51.60 38.67
N ASN A 2 41.58 50.51 37.92
CA ASN A 2 40.78 50.18 36.74
C ASN A 2 39.40 49.66 37.17
N ASP A 3 38.35 50.26 36.62
CA ASP A 3 36.99 49.75 36.73
C ASP A 3 36.86 48.51 35.83
N ILE A 4 36.68 47.34 36.44
CA ILE A 4 36.39 46.10 35.74
C ILE A 4 34.87 45.98 35.62
N SER A 5 34.31 46.40 34.48
CA SER A 5 32.92 46.14 34.13
C SER A 5 32.78 44.67 33.74
N VAL A 6 32.30 43.84 34.65
CA VAL A 6 31.92 42.44 34.36
C VAL A 6 30.59 42.48 33.62
N ASP A 7 30.62 42.23 32.31
CA ASP A 7 29.44 42.15 31.48
C ASP A 7 28.77 40.77 31.69
N VAL A 8 27.70 40.74 32.49
CA VAL A 8 26.91 39.53 32.77
C VAL A 8 25.84 39.40 31.67
N ALA A 9 26.29 39.22 30.43
CA ALA A 9 25.43 38.78 29.34
C ALA A 9 25.55 37.26 29.25
N GLY A 10 24.71 36.55 29.99
CA GLY A 10 24.53 35.12 29.79
C GLY A 10 23.73 34.89 28.51
N GLU A 11 24.39 34.47 27.44
CA GLU A 11 23.72 33.93 26.25
C GLU A 11 22.97 32.66 26.68
N MET A 12 21.66 32.76 26.91
CA MET A 12 20.81 31.59 27.07
C MET A 12 20.51 31.07 25.67
N ASP A 13 21.25 30.05 25.23
CA ASP A 13 20.87 29.27 24.07
C ASP A 13 19.45 28.70 24.28
N PRO A 14 18.53 28.83 23.31
CA PRO A 14 17.23 28.21 23.40
C PRO A 14 17.39 26.68 23.53
N PRO A 15 16.56 26.00 24.33
CA PRO A 15 16.69 24.56 24.52
C PRO A 15 16.59 23.86 23.17
N LEU A 16 17.58 23.01 22.88
CA LEU A 16 17.56 22.12 21.71
C LEU A 16 16.28 21.29 21.75
N ASP A 17 15.44 21.43 20.71
CA ASP A 17 14.28 20.57 20.50
C ASP A 17 14.77 19.12 20.34
N ILE A 18 14.75 18.37 21.44
CA ILE A 18 15.01 16.93 21.40
C ILE A 18 13.80 16.31 20.70
N PRO A 19 13.96 15.68 19.51
CA PRO A 19 12.84 15.03 18.86
C PRO A 19 12.33 13.92 19.78
N VAL A 20 11.12 14.08 20.32
CA VAL A 20 10.47 13.10 21.17
C VAL A 20 10.45 11.78 20.42
N LYS A 21 11.26 10.83 20.89
CA LYS A 21 11.36 9.49 20.30
C LYS A 21 10.02 8.78 20.51
N SER A 22 9.16 8.90 19.50
CA SER A 22 7.86 8.24 19.44
C SER A 22 8.03 6.74 19.66
N LYS A 23 7.36 6.20 20.68
CA LYS A 23 7.34 4.78 21.04
C LYS A 23 6.54 3.91 20.05
N PHE A 24 5.95 4.50 19.03
CA PHE A 24 5.15 3.74 18.07
C PHE A 24 6.03 3.11 16.98
N PRO A 25 5.81 1.82 16.66
CA PRO A 25 6.55 1.15 15.60
C PRO A 25 6.25 1.81 14.25
N SER A 26 7.26 1.95 13.37
CA SER A 26 7.18 2.70 12.11
C SER A 26 6.01 2.30 11.20
N PHE A 27 5.49 1.07 11.30
CA PHE A 27 4.37 0.61 10.49
C PHE A 27 3.01 1.24 10.86
N MET A 28 2.89 1.88 12.03
CA MET A 28 1.67 2.59 12.46
C MET A 28 1.68 4.08 12.11
N ARG A 29 2.69 4.58 11.39
CA ARG A 29 2.69 5.96 10.91
C ARG A 29 1.69 6.06 9.75
N ILE A 30 0.51 6.56 10.04
CA ILE A 30 -0.48 6.92 9.01
C ILE A 30 0.16 8.06 8.20
N PRO A 31 0.41 7.87 6.89
CA PRO A 31 0.95 8.93 6.06
C PRO A 31 -0.04 10.09 6.03
N THR A 32 0.40 11.27 6.46
CA THR A 32 -0.41 12.50 6.51
C THR A 32 -0.63 13.11 5.12
N HIS A 33 0.11 12.64 4.11
CA HIS A 33 0.00 13.09 2.73
C HIS A 33 -0.40 11.91 1.84
N ILE A 34 -1.58 12.00 1.22
CA ILE A 34 -2.00 11.06 0.18
C ILE A 34 -1.23 11.47 -1.09
N PRO A 35 -0.26 10.69 -1.57
CA PRO A 35 0.50 11.05 -2.76
C PRO A 35 -0.43 11.11 -3.98
N ASP A 36 -0.10 12.00 -4.92
CA ASP A 36 -0.84 12.07 -6.18
C ASP A 36 -0.81 10.69 -6.88
N PRO A 37 -1.97 10.16 -7.35
CA PRO A 37 -2.03 8.81 -7.89
C PRO A 37 -1.06 8.56 -9.04
N LYS A 38 -0.81 9.58 -9.87
CA LYS A 38 0.12 9.49 -11.00
C LYS A 38 1.57 9.35 -10.53
N GLU A 39 1.95 10.15 -9.55
CA GLU A 39 3.28 10.10 -8.96
C GLU A 39 3.49 8.77 -8.24
N TRP A 40 2.51 8.34 -7.44
CA TRP A 40 2.54 7.05 -6.76
C TRP A 40 2.70 5.88 -7.75
N ILE A 41 1.92 5.83 -8.83
CA ILE A 41 2.07 4.80 -9.87
C ILE A 41 3.45 4.87 -10.52
N SER A 42 3.96 6.06 -10.81
CA SER A 42 5.28 6.23 -11.41
C SER A 42 6.40 5.73 -10.50
N THR A 43 6.33 6.06 -9.21
CA THR A 43 7.25 5.58 -8.17
C THR A 43 7.16 4.08 -7.98
N GLN A 44 5.94 3.51 -7.96
CA GLN A 44 5.77 2.06 -7.89
C GLN A 44 6.36 1.37 -9.11
N ARG A 45 6.17 1.93 -10.32
CA ARG A 45 6.72 1.39 -11.57
C ARG A 45 8.25 1.45 -11.60
N GLN A 46 8.84 2.53 -11.10
CA GLN A 46 10.30 2.68 -10.98
C GLN A 46 10.90 1.73 -9.95
N ASN A 47 10.16 1.40 -8.90
CA ASN A 47 10.57 0.45 -7.86
C ASN A 47 10.31 -1.01 -8.23
N VAL A 48 9.73 -1.30 -9.40
CA VAL A 48 9.60 -2.68 -9.90
C VAL A 48 10.98 -3.24 -10.18
N ARG A 49 11.37 -4.23 -9.38
CA ARG A 49 12.60 -4.99 -9.61
C ARG A 49 12.39 -5.97 -10.76
N SER A 50 13.47 -6.31 -11.45
CA SER A 50 13.41 -7.18 -12.63
C SER A 50 12.64 -8.47 -12.34
N TRP A 51 11.53 -8.67 -13.07
CA TRP A 51 10.67 -9.86 -12.95
C TRP A 51 11.43 -11.15 -13.21
N LEU A 52 12.51 -11.09 -14.01
CA LEU A 52 13.37 -12.23 -14.28
C LEU A 52 14.05 -12.72 -13.00
N VAL A 53 14.54 -11.81 -12.16
CA VAL A 53 15.16 -12.14 -10.86
C VAL A 53 14.13 -12.73 -9.91
N PHE A 54 12.90 -12.19 -9.91
CA PHE A 54 11.79 -12.70 -9.10
C PHE A 54 11.38 -14.13 -9.47
N ILE A 55 11.36 -14.46 -10.76
CA ILE A 55 10.96 -15.80 -11.24
C ILE A 55 12.15 -16.78 -11.27
N GLN A 56 13.38 -16.30 -11.12
CA GLN A 56 14.58 -17.12 -11.22
C GLN A 56 14.64 -18.18 -10.10
N THR A 57 14.27 -19.40 -10.48
CA THR A 57 14.13 -20.54 -9.56
C THR A 57 15.46 -21.09 -9.03
N SER A 58 16.59 -20.64 -9.56
CA SER A 58 17.93 -21.12 -9.17
C SER A 58 18.30 -20.77 -7.72
N ASN A 59 17.60 -19.81 -7.11
CA ASN A 59 17.83 -19.37 -5.73
C ASN A 59 16.89 -20.03 -4.71
N PHE A 60 16.04 -20.98 -5.13
CA PHE A 60 15.19 -21.70 -4.20
C PHE A 60 16.01 -22.72 -3.39
N LYS A 61 16.17 -22.46 -2.09
CA LYS A 61 16.82 -23.38 -1.14
C LYS A 61 15.96 -23.54 0.10
N ALA A 62 15.70 -24.79 0.48
CA ALA A 62 14.95 -25.11 1.70
C ALA A 62 15.67 -24.52 2.93
N PRO A 63 14.95 -23.82 3.82
CA PRO A 63 15.54 -23.17 4.97
C PRO A 63 16.02 -24.21 6.01
N PRO A 64 17.22 -24.04 6.57
CA PRO A 64 17.74 -24.95 7.60
C PRO A 64 17.10 -24.73 9.00
N SER A 65 16.38 -23.62 9.24
CA SER A 65 15.69 -23.37 10.52
C SER A 65 14.56 -22.32 10.47
N ILE A 66 13.50 -22.53 11.26
CA ILE A 66 12.29 -21.67 11.37
C ILE A 66 12.58 -20.22 11.83
N PRO A 67 13.48 -19.95 12.80
CA PRO A 67 13.78 -18.57 13.22
C PRO A 67 14.51 -17.76 12.15
N ARG A 68 15.31 -18.42 11.30
CA ARG A 68 15.99 -17.78 10.16
C ARG A 68 15.02 -17.55 9.00
N LEU A 69 14.00 -18.41 8.87
CA LEU A 69 12.96 -18.27 7.85
C LEU A 69 12.17 -16.97 8.00
N GLY A 70 11.75 -16.61 9.22
CA GLY A 70 11.02 -15.36 9.47
C GLY A 70 11.81 -14.11 9.06
N LYS A 71 13.12 -14.07 9.37
CA LYS A 71 14.00 -12.97 8.95
C LYS A 71 14.19 -12.90 7.43
N ARG A 72 14.26 -14.05 6.76
CA ARG A 72 14.33 -14.13 5.28
C ARG A 72 13.03 -13.65 4.64
N ILE A 73 11.88 -14.05 5.17
CA ILE A 73 10.56 -13.62 4.69
C ILE A 73 10.45 -12.10 4.76
N MET A 74 10.75 -11.49 5.92
CA MET A 74 10.64 -10.04 6.08
C MET A 74 11.52 -9.29 5.07
N ARG A 75 12.79 -9.71 4.92
CA ARG A 75 13.71 -9.10 3.97
C ARG A 75 13.29 -9.28 2.51
N ASN A 76 12.74 -10.45 2.17
CA ASN A 76 12.19 -10.72 0.83
C ASN A 76 10.97 -9.85 0.52
N ILE A 77 10.08 -9.67 1.50
CA ILE A 77 8.90 -8.80 1.36
C ILE A 77 9.32 -7.35 1.12
N GLU A 78 10.31 -6.84 1.86
CA GLU A 78 10.86 -5.50 1.66
C GLU A 78 11.54 -5.36 0.29
N TYR A 79 12.32 -6.36 -0.12
CA TYR A 79 13.07 -6.33 -1.37
C TYR A 79 12.18 -6.42 -2.63
N PHE A 80 11.12 -7.26 -2.60
CA PHE A 80 10.21 -7.48 -3.72
C PHE A 80 8.82 -6.86 -3.51
N GLN A 81 8.69 -5.84 -2.65
CA GLN A 81 7.41 -5.22 -2.30
C GLN A 81 6.56 -4.84 -3.53
N ALA A 82 7.18 -4.17 -4.51
CA ALA A 82 6.48 -3.77 -5.73
C ALA A 82 5.99 -4.99 -6.54
N ASN A 83 6.82 -6.03 -6.68
CA ASN A 83 6.47 -7.24 -7.44
C ASN A 83 5.32 -8.01 -6.76
N TYR A 84 5.33 -8.10 -5.43
CA TYR A 84 4.23 -8.69 -4.66
C TYR A 84 2.93 -7.88 -4.78
N LEU A 85 3.01 -6.54 -4.87
CA LEU A 85 1.85 -5.70 -5.14
C LEU A 85 1.23 -6.01 -6.52
N PHE A 86 2.05 -6.21 -7.55
CA PHE A 86 1.55 -6.61 -8.88
C PHE A 86 0.93 -8.00 -8.87
N VAL A 87 1.52 -8.98 -8.17
CA VAL A 87 0.92 -10.31 -8.00
C VAL A 87 -0.42 -10.21 -7.29
N PHE A 88 -0.51 -9.45 -6.20
CA PHE A 88 -1.76 -9.19 -5.48
C PHE A 88 -2.82 -8.56 -6.40
N LEU A 89 -2.44 -7.53 -7.17
CA LEU A 89 -3.35 -6.87 -8.12
C LEU A 89 -3.81 -7.82 -9.22
N GLY A 90 -2.92 -8.68 -9.72
CA GLY A 90 -3.25 -9.74 -10.66
C GLY A 90 -4.27 -10.74 -10.08
N LEU A 91 -4.10 -11.16 -8.83
CA LEU A 91 -5.06 -12.02 -8.13
C LEU A 91 -6.42 -11.33 -7.94
N VAL A 92 -6.44 -10.04 -7.63
CA VAL A 92 -7.67 -9.24 -7.56
C VAL A 92 -8.39 -9.29 -8.91
N VAL A 93 -7.71 -8.92 -10.00
CA VAL A 93 -8.29 -8.92 -11.35
C VAL A 93 -8.76 -10.31 -11.75
N TYR A 94 -7.97 -11.36 -11.49
CA TYR A 94 -8.34 -12.75 -11.73
C TYR A 94 -9.63 -13.14 -10.99
N CYS A 95 -9.74 -12.76 -9.72
CA CYS A 95 -10.94 -13.02 -8.91
C CYS A 95 -12.18 -12.30 -9.45
N LEU A 96 -12.02 -11.04 -9.89
CA LEU A 96 -13.09 -10.26 -10.52
C LEU A 96 -13.57 -10.89 -11.83
N ILE A 97 -12.66 -11.38 -12.67
CA ILE A 97 -13.00 -12.02 -13.95
C ILE A 97 -13.68 -13.38 -13.73
N THR A 98 -13.20 -14.16 -12.77
CA THR A 98 -13.75 -15.49 -12.45
C THR A 98 -15.15 -15.41 -11.85
N SER A 99 -15.52 -14.27 -11.26
CA SER A 99 -16.81 -14.04 -10.60
C SER A 99 -17.68 -13.06 -11.40
N PRO A 100 -18.41 -13.51 -12.44
CA PRO A 100 -19.18 -12.63 -13.31
C PRO A 100 -20.25 -11.81 -12.57
N LEU A 101 -20.79 -12.34 -11.46
CA LEU A 101 -21.78 -11.63 -10.63
C LEU A 101 -21.18 -10.40 -9.93
N ILE A 102 -19.96 -10.50 -9.40
CA ILE A 102 -19.26 -9.37 -8.76
C ILE A 102 -18.96 -8.30 -9.80
N LEU A 103 -18.55 -8.71 -11.00
CA LEU A 103 -18.28 -7.79 -12.11
C LEU A 103 -19.53 -7.00 -12.49
N ILE A 104 -20.68 -7.66 -12.62
CA ILE A 104 -21.97 -7.00 -12.90
C ILE A 104 -22.35 -6.03 -11.77
N ALA A 105 -22.18 -6.43 -10.50
CA ALA A 105 -22.48 -5.57 -9.36
C ALA A 105 -21.60 -4.29 -9.34
N ILE A 106 -20.30 -4.43 -9.63
CA ILE A 106 -19.37 -3.31 -9.78
C ILE A 106 -19.78 -2.41 -10.94
N ALA A 107 -20.07 -2.99 -12.11
CA ALA A 107 -20.48 -2.24 -13.28
C ALA A 107 -21.80 -1.48 -13.05
N ALA A 108 -22.78 -2.11 -12.40
CA ALA A 108 -24.05 -1.48 -12.04
C ALA A 108 -23.85 -0.31 -11.06
N THR A 109 -23.01 -0.49 -10.04
CA THR A 109 -22.70 0.56 -9.07
C THR A 109 -21.94 1.72 -9.71
N PHE A 110 -20.96 1.42 -10.56
CA PHE A 110 -20.21 2.43 -11.31
C PHE A 110 -21.11 3.18 -12.28
N TYR A 111 -22.01 2.49 -12.98
CA TYR A 111 -23.00 3.11 -13.87
C TYR A 111 -23.95 4.02 -13.09
N ALA A 112 -24.45 3.59 -11.93
CA ALA A 112 -25.29 4.42 -11.07
C ALA A 112 -24.55 5.68 -10.61
N GLY A 113 -23.29 5.54 -10.16
CA GLY A 113 -22.43 6.66 -9.77
C GLY A 113 -22.10 7.61 -10.93
N TYR A 114 -21.81 7.08 -12.12
CA TYR A 114 -21.57 7.87 -13.33
C TYR A 114 -22.82 8.66 -13.74
N ARG A 115 -23.99 8.02 -13.76
CA ARG A 115 -25.26 8.71 -14.04
C ARG A 115 -25.55 9.80 -13.01
N LEU A 116 -25.23 9.56 -11.75
CA LEU A 116 -25.39 10.53 -10.67
C LEU A 116 -24.48 11.73 -10.87
N ASN A 117 -23.19 11.48 -11.13
CA ASN A 117 -22.20 12.52 -11.39
C ASN A 117 -22.59 13.37 -12.61
N LYS A 118 -23.00 12.72 -13.71
CA LYS A 118 -23.47 13.41 -14.91
C LYS A 118 -24.66 14.32 -14.62
N ARG A 119 -25.65 13.84 -13.86
CA ARG A 119 -26.81 14.66 -13.45
C ARG A 119 -26.41 15.84 -12.56
N HIS A 120 -25.43 15.64 -11.70
CA HIS A 120 -24.89 16.72 -10.87
C HIS A 120 -24.23 17.81 -11.74
N MET A 121 -23.40 17.42 -12.72
CA MET A 121 -22.78 18.36 -13.66
C MET A 121 -23.81 19.11 -14.51
N GLU A 122 -24.94 18.49 -14.85
CA GLU A 122 -26.06 19.12 -15.55
C GLU A 122 -26.93 20.03 -14.65
N ASN A 123 -26.52 20.29 -13.39
CA ASN A 123 -27.28 21.03 -12.37
C ASN A 123 -28.71 20.52 -12.16
N LYS A 124 -29.01 19.27 -12.54
CA LYS A 124 -30.30 18.62 -12.28
C LYS A 124 -30.33 18.17 -10.83
N LYS A 125 -30.60 19.14 -9.94
CA LYS A 125 -30.78 18.90 -8.51
C LYS A 125 -31.98 17.96 -8.32
N ILE A 126 -31.74 16.85 -7.63
CA ILE A 126 -32.81 15.90 -7.29
C ILE A 126 -33.51 16.47 -6.05
N PHE A 127 -34.73 16.94 -6.24
CA PHE A 127 -35.57 17.40 -5.15
C PHE A 127 -36.33 16.21 -4.59
N LEU A 128 -36.02 15.82 -3.36
CA LEU A 128 -36.87 14.91 -2.59
C LEU A 128 -37.57 15.77 -1.54
N PHE A 129 -38.90 15.79 -1.56
CA PHE A 129 -39.70 16.40 -0.48
C PHE A 129 -39.37 17.89 -0.20
N LYS A 130 -39.18 18.71 -1.24
CA LYS A 130 -38.86 20.16 -1.16
C LYS A 130 -37.52 20.54 -0.51
N LYS A 131 -36.61 19.59 -0.25
CA LYS A 131 -35.20 19.88 0.08
C LYS A 131 -34.28 19.44 -1.06
N GLU A 132 -33.25 20.24 -1.34
CA GLU A 132 -32.19 19.86 -2.28
C GLU A 132 -31.37 18.71 -1.67
N LEU A 133 -31.36 17.55 -2.32
CA LEU A 133 -30.50 16.45 -1.89
C LEU A 133 -29.04 16.80 -2.20
N THR A 134 -28.26 17.04 -1.16
CA THR A 134 -26.80 17.15 -1.25
C THR A 134 -26.20 15.90 -1.88
N LEU A 135 -25.09 16.05 -2.63
CA LEU A 135 -24.36 14.93 -3.21
C LEU A 135 -24.06 13.81 -2.22
N ALA A 136 -23.68 14.16 -0.99
CA ALA A 136 -23.38 13.20 0.07
C ALA A 136 -24.55 12.24 0.34
N HIS A 137 -25.79 12.75 0.35
CA HIS A 137 -26.99 11.92 0.55
C HIS A 137 -27.26 11.01 -0.65
N GLN A 138 -27.00 11.50 -1.87
CA GLN A 138 -27.24 10.72 -3.08
C GLN A 138 -26.23 9.56 -3.21
N TYR A 139 -24.94 9.82 -2.98
CA TYR A 139 -23.92 8.77 -2.91
C TYR A 139 -24.14 7.84 -1.71
N GLY A 140 -24.56 8.39 -0.56
CA GLY A 140 -24.92 7.60 0.61
C GLY A 140 -26.06 6.61 0.34
N LEU A 141 -27.10 7.03 -0.40
CA LEU A 141 -28.19 6.16 -0.81
C LEU A 141 -27.73 5.06 -1.78
N VAL A 142 -26.89 5.41 -2.77
CA VAL A 142 -26.32 4.43 -3.69
C VAL A 142 -25.50 3.38 -2.92
N VAL A 143 -24.66 3.80 -1.99
CA VAL A 143 -23.89 2.89 -1.13
C VAL A 143 -24.83 2.01 -0.30
N ALA A 144 -25.81 2.61 0.39
CA ALA A 144 -26.77 1.89 1.23
C ALA A 144 -27.58 0.83 0.44
N CYS A 145 -27.99 1.13 -0.80
CA CYS A 145 -28.66 0.15 -1.66
C CYS A 145 -27.70 -0.89 -2.25
N SER A 146 -26.45 -0.53 -2.52
CA SER A 146 -25.46 -1.43 -3.11
C SER A 146 -24.89 -2.45 -2.11
N LEU A 147 -24.77 -2.09 -0.83
CA LEU A 147 -24.19 -2.96 0.20
C LEU A 147 -24.92 -4.31 0.34
N PRO A 148 -26.27 -4.37 0.43
CA PRO A 148 -27.01 -5.63 0.43
C PRO A 148 -26.77 -6.45 -0.85
N VAL A 149 -26.68 -5.80 -2.01
CA VAL A 149 -26.42 -6.48 -3.29
C VAL A 149 -25.03 -7.13 -3.28
N TYR A 150 -24.00 -6.41 -2.83
CA TYR A 150 -22.65 -6.96 -2.71
C TYR A 150 -22.55 -8.12 -1.71
N TYR A 151 -23.32 -8.05 -0.63
CA TYR A 151 -23.43 -9.14 0.32
C TYR A 151 -24.05 -10.40 -0.33
N LEU A 152 -25.18 -10.25 -1.02
CA LEU A 152 -25.86 -11.36 -1.72
C LEU A 152 -25.01 -11.97 -2.85
N VAL A 153 -24.24 -11.13 -3.55
CA VAL A 153 -23.33 -11.56 -4.61
C VAL A 153 -22.08 -12.25 -4.04
N GLY A 154 -21.87 -12.22 -2.72
CA GLY A 154 -20.73 -12.88 -2.08
C GLY A 154 -19.39 -12.17 -2.28
N ALA A 155 -19.40 -10.85 -2.50
CA ALA A 155 -18.18 -10.06 -2.72
C ALA A 155 -17.18 -10.19 -1.56
N HIS A 156 -17.68 -10.33 -0.33
CA HIS A 156 -16.83 -10.55 0.85
C HIS A 156 -16.04 -11.87 0.77
N SER A 157 -16.63 -12.95 0.24
CA SER A 157 -15.97 -14.25 0.10
C SER A 157 -14.80 -14.17 -0.87
N ALA A 158 -15.01 -13.49 -2.00
CA ALA A 158 -13.98 -13.18 -2.97
C ALA A 158 -12.83 -12.35 -2.36
N MET A 159 -13.14 -11.33 -1.54
CA MET A 159 -12.11 -10.55 -0.85
C MET A 159 -11.26 -11.40 0.09
N PHE A 160 -11.88 -12.25 0.92
CA PHE A 160 -11.15 -13.15 1.80
C PHE A 160 -10.31 -14.16 1.03
N TRP A 161 -10.81 -14.67 -0.09
CA TRP A 161 -10.07 -15.58 -0.96
C TRP A 161 -8.81 -14.90 -1.52
N VAL A 162 -8.93 -13.69 -2.06
CA VAL A 162 -7.79 -12.94 -2.62
C VAL A 162 -6.76 -12.61 -1.55
N ILE A 163 -7.19 -12.21 -0.36
CA ILE A 163 -6.29 -11.94 0.76
C ILE A 163 -5.58 -13.23 1.21
N GLY A 164 -6.31 -14.33 1.39
CA GLY A 164 -5.74 -15.61 1.78
C GLY A 164 -4.76 -16.16 0.74
N ALA A 165 -5.16 -16.16 -0.52
CA ALA A 165 -4.33 -16.61 -1.63
C ALA A 165 -3.06 -15.74 -1.77
N SER A 166 -3.17 -14.42 -1.63
CA SER A 166 -2.00 -13.55 -1.69
C SER A 166 -1.03 -13.78 -0.53
N ILE A 167 -1.53 -13.92 0.71
CA ILE A 167 -0.69 -14.27 1.86
C ILE A 167 0.03 -15.58 1.62
N VAL A 168 -0.67 -16.63 1.16
CA VAL A 168 -0.07 -17.94 0.89
C VAL A 168 0.98 -17.84 -0.22
N VAL A 169 0.66 -17.23 -1.36
CA VAL A 169 1.57 -17.12 -2.51
C VAL A 169 2.81 -16.28 -2.16
N ILE A 170 2.63 -15.12 -1.53
CA ILE A 170 3.72 -14.23 -1.15
C ILE A 170 4.59 -14.88 -0.08
N THR A 171 3.99 -15.46 0.96
CA THR A 171 4.74 -16.11 2.05
C THR A 171 5.48 -17.34 1.55
N LEU A 172 4.86 -18.15 0.69
CA LEU A 172 5.51 -19.31 0.07
C LEU A 172 6.71 -18.85 -0.75
N HIS A 173 6.53 -17.87 -1.64
CA HIS A 173 7.62 -17.33 -2.44
C HIS A 173 8.73 -16.76 -1.55
N ALA A 174 8.38 -15.93 -0.57
CA ALA A 174 9.33 -15.32 0.37
C ALA A 174 10.01 -16.35 1.30
N ALA A 175 9.38 -17.47 1.60
CA ALA A 175 9.96 -18.53 2.43
C ALA A 175 11.03 -19.32 1.65
N PHE A 176 10.76 -19.61 0.38
CA PHE A 176 11.65 -20.42 -0.44
C PHE A 176 12.74 -19.58 -1.13
N TYR A 177 12.48 -18.30 -1.42
CA TYR A 177 13.43 -17.43 -2.11
C TYR A 177 14.64 -17.10 -1.21
N ASN A 178 15.87 -17.37 -1.68
CA ASN A 178 17.08 -17.10 -0.92
C ASN A 178 17.74 -15.78 -1.32
N ILE A 179 17.37 -14.71 -0.63
CA ILE A 179 17.99 -13.39 -0.78
C ILE A 179 19.43 -13.31 -0.25
N ASP A 180 19.84 -14.21 0.66
CA ASP A 180 21.21 -14.22 1.18
C ASP A 180 22.25 -14.52 0.07
N ALA A 181 21.83 -15.19 -1.01
CA ALA A 181 22.71 -15.47 -2.16
C ALA A 181 22.90 -14.24 -3.07
N LEU A 182 21.93 -13.34 -3.15
CA LEU A 182 21.98 -12.14 -3.98
C LEU A 182 22.57 -10.93 -3.25
N VAL A 183 22.24 -10.75 -1.97
CA VAL A 183 22.87 -9.69 -1.16
C VAL A 183 24.38 -9.90 -1.09
N LYS A 184 24.82 -11.16 -0.97
CA LYS A 184 26.25 -11.48 -0.97
C LYS A 184 26.96 -11.19 -2.31
N SER A 185 26.26 -11.24 -3.45
CA SER A 185 26.85 -10.82 -4.73
C SER A 185 26.90 -9.30 -4.87
N ASP A 186 25.87 -8.59 -4.39
CA ASP A 186 25.83 -7.13 -4.40
C ASP A 186 26.84 -6.52 -3.43
N ASP A 187 27.16 -7.18 -2.30
CA ASP A 187 28.22 -6.77 -1.36
C ASP A 187 29.63 -7.17 -1.83
N ALA A 188 29.75 -8.16 -2.71
CA ALA A 188 31.04 -8.59 -3.27
C ALA A 188 31.51 -7.71 -4.44
N TYR A 189 30.59 -7.00 -5.11
CA TYR A 189 30.89 -6.08 -6.21
C TYR A 189 31.48 -4.71 -5.81
N PRO A 190 31.07 -4.04 -4.71
CA PRO A 190 31.63 -2.75 -4.32
C PRO A 190 33.13 -2.82 -3.98
N LEU A 191 33.68 -4.00 -3.70
CA LEU A 191 35.10 -4.16 -3.39
C LEU A 191 36.00 -4.36 -4.62
N LEU A 192 35.44 -4.43 -5.83
CA LEU A 192 36.21 -4.53 -7.07
C LEU A 192 36.20 -3.24 -7.91
N GLU A 193 35.44 -2.23 -7.49
CA GLU A 193 35.37 -0.92 -8.16
C GLU A 193 36.25 0.14 -7.48
N GLU A 194 36.90 -0.21 -6.35
CA GLU A 194 37.85 0.65 -5.61
C GLU A 194 39.34 0.35 -5.90
N VAL A 195 39.68 -0.29 -7.02
CA VAL A 195 41.10 -0.50 -7.43
C VAL A 195 41.42 0.26 -8.71
#